data_AF-A0A5B8U516-F1
#
_entry.id   AF-A0A5B8U516-F1
#
_cell.length_a   1.000
_cell.length_b   1.000
_cell.length_c   1.000
_cell.angle_alpha   90.00
_cell.angle_beta   90.00
_cell.angle_gamma   90.00
#
_symmetry.space_group_name_H-M   'P 1'
#
loop_
_entity.id
_entity.type
_entity.pdbx_description
1 polymer ?
#
loop_
_entity_poly.entity_id
_entity_poly.type
_entity_poly.pdbx_seq_one_letter_code
_entity_poly.pdbx_strand_id
1 'polypeptide(L)'
;MLNPLTPAEVVTAIGAAARDAARSEEPGNAFGRASLLSAYSGSRHLAVEIEHFDAERAVFAADVADAVQAAGLPALAPLATRLRGTSAAAPLGDLVCELLDALRADPAPGAATLRGAVQARLAHLADREVELLADAIEAGRG
;
A
#
# COMPACT_ATOMS: atom_id res chain seq x y z
N MET A 1 -30.79 -14.21 -2.55
CA MET A 1 -30.08 -12.96 -2.91
C MET A 1 -28.61 -13.29 -3.02
N LEU A 2 -27.96 -12.94 -4.14
CA LEU A 2 -26.50 -13.02 -4.27
C LEU A 2 -25.93 -11.79 -3.58
N ASN A 3 -25.26 -11.98 -2.43
CA ASN A 3 -24.41 -10.91 -1.89
C ASN A 3 -23.18 -10.83 -2.80
N PRO A 4 -22.89 -9.66 -3.41
CA PRO A 4 -21.68 -9.51 -4.19
C PRO A 4 -20.47 -9.63 -3.26
N LEU A 5 -19.49 -10.43 -3.67
CA LEU A 5 -18.20 -10.50 -3.00
C LEU A 5 -17.50 -9.14 -3.11
N THR A 6 -16.84 -8.72 -2.04
CA THR A 6 -15.89 -7.60 -2.08
C THR A 6 -14.68 -7.95 -2.95
N PRO A 7 -13.91 -6.97 -3.43
CA PRO A 7 -12.69 -7.26 -4.19
C PRO A 7 -11.69 -8.15 -3.42
N ALA A 8 -11.52 -7.94 -2.11
CA ALA A 8 -10.67 -8.79 -1.27
C ALA A 8 -11.19 -10.23 -1.17
N GLU A 9 -12.52 -10.41 -1.04
CA GLU A 9 -13.16 -11.72 -1.03
C GLU A 9 -13.03 -12.44 -2.38
N VAL A 10 -13.13 -11.72 -3.51
CA VAL A 10 -12.91 -12.28 -4.86
C VAL A 10 -11.47 -12.78 -5.00
N VAL A 11 -10.49 -11.97 -4.63
CA VAL A 11 -9.07 -12.35 -4.71
C VAL A 11 -8.77 -13.54 -3.79
N THR A 12 -9.34 -13.56 -2.59
CA THR A 12 -9.24 -14.69 -1.65
C THR A 12 -9.83 -15.97 -2.26
N ALA A 13 -11.00 -15.89 -2.88
CA ALA A 13 -11.65 -17.05 -3.53
C ALA A 13 -10.83 -17.60 -4.71
N ILE A 14 -10.25 -16.72 -5.54
CA ILE A 14 -9.35 -17.12 -6.63
C ILE A 14 -8.12 -17.85 -6.07
N GLY A 15 -7.50 -17.30 -5.02
CA GLY A 15 -6.37 -17.93 -4.35
C GLY A 15 -6.71 -19.31 -3.79
N ALA A 16 -7.87 -19.46 -3.13
CA ALA A 16 -8.33 -20.73 -2.59
C ALA A 16 -8.48 -21.79 -3.70
N ALA A 17 -9.10 -21.43 -4.82
CA ALA A 17 -9.23 -22.33 -5.97
C ALA A 17 -7.87 -22.76 -6.54
N ALA A 18 -6.89 -21.84 -6.59
CA ALA A 18 -5.53 -22.17 -7.03
C ALA A 18 -4.84 -23.16 -6.07
N ARG A 19 -5.02 -23.00 -4.75
CA ARG A 19 -4.51 -23.93 -3.73
C ARG A 19 -5.15 -25.31 -3.86
N ASP A 20 -6.46 -25.36 -4.04
CA ASP A 20 -7.20 -26.62 -4.18
C ASP A 20 -6.78 -27.36 -5.46
N ALA A 21 -6.65 -26.64 -6.57
CA ALA A 21 -6.12 -27.20 -7.81
C ALA A 21 -4.68 -27.74 -7.65
N ALA A 22 -3.81 -27.02 -6.93
CA ALA A 22 -2.45 -27.47 -6.66
C ALA A 22 -2.38 -28.76 -5.81
N ARG A 23 -3.39 -29.00 -4.99
CA ARG A 23 -3.52 -30.16 -4.08
C ARG A 23 -4.34 -31.31 -4.66
N SER A 24 -4.93 -31.14 -5.84
CA SER A 24 -5.71 -32.19 -6.49
C SER A 24 -4.85 -33.43 -6.77
N GLU A 25 -5.50 -34.60 -6.74
CA GLU A 25 -4.86 -35.88 -6.98
C GLU A 25 -4.42 -36.07 -8.45
N GLU A 26 -4.88 -35.20 -9.35
CA GLU A 26 -4.51 -35.25 -10.76
C GLU A 26 -2.98 -35.04 -10.95
N PRO A 27 -2.37 -35.76 -11.91
CA PRO A 27 -0.94 -35.67 -12.19
C PRO A 27 -0.60 -34.35 -12.90
N GLY A 28 -0.59 -33.25 -12.15
CA GLY A 28 0.02 -32.00 -12.58
C GLY A 28 1.55 -32.09 -12.53
N ASN A 29 2.23 -31.49 -13.50
CA ASN A 29 3.69 -31.37 -13.43
C ASN A 29 4.10 -30.49 -12.23
N ALA A 30 5.29 -30.74 -11.66
CA ALA A 30 5.76 -30.04 -10.47
C ALA A 30 5.81 -28.52 -10.63
N PHE A 31 6.12 -28.05 -11.84
CA PHE A 31 6.12 -26.63 -12.19
C PHE A 31 4.74 -25.99 -12.03
N GLY A 32 3.69 -26.60 -12.59
CA GLY A 32 2.31 -26.09 -12.51
C GLY A 32 1.80 -26.05 -11.08
N ARG A 33 2.12 -27.07 -10.26
CA ARG A 33 1.81 -27.04 -8.82
C ARG A 33 2.52 -25.89 -8.11
N ALA A 34 3.80 -25.65 -8.40
CA ALA A 34 4.54 -24.52 -7.83
C ALA A 34 3.95 -23.16 -8.26
N SER A 35 3.57 -23.01 -9.53
CA SER A 35 2.92 -21.79 -10.04
C SER A 35 1.58 -21.52 -9.36
N LEU A 36 0.75 -22.54 -9.14
CA LEU A 36 -0.54 -22.39 -8.46
C LEU A 36 -0.37 -22.02 -6.98
N LEU A 37 0.60 -22.62 -6.28
CA LEU A 37 0.92 -22.25 -4.90
C LEU A 37 1.48 -20.83 -4.80
N SER A 38 2.28 -20.40 -5.79
CA SER A 38 2.74 -19.02 -5.90
C SER A 38 1.57 -18.05 -6.12
N ALA A 39 0.63 -18.38 -7.01
CA ALA A 39 -0.58 -17.59 -7.24
C ALA A 39 -1.46 -17.48 -5.99
N TYR A 40 -1.61 -18.57 -5.23
CA TYR A 40 -2.29 -18.56 -3.93
C TYR A 40 -1.60 -17.60 -2.93
N SER A 41 -0.27 -17.67 -2.83
CA SER A 41 0.49 -16.77 -1.96
C SER A 41 0.32 -15.30 -2.35
N GLY A 42 0.43 -14.99 -3.65
CA GLY A 42 0.24 -13.63 -4.16
C GLY A 42 -1.18 -13.12 -3.94
N SER A 43 -2.19 -13.97 -4.13
CA SER A 43 -3.60 -13.62 -3.88
C SER A 43 -3.85 -13.30 -2.41
N ARG A 44 -3.22 -14.02 -1.47
CA ARG A 44 -3.32 -13.70 -0.04
C ARG A 44 -2.77 -12.32 0.29
N HIS A 45 -1.60 -11.96 -0.22
CA HIS A 45 -1.01 -10.64 0.03
C HIS A 45 -1.86 -9.53 -0.60
N LEU A 46 -2.30 -9.74 -1.85
CA LEU A 46 -3.14 -8.75 -2.55
C LEU A 46 -4.49 -8.53 -1.86
N ALA A 47 -5.12 -9.58 -1.33
CA ALA A 47 -6.38 -9.43 -0.59
C ALA A 47 -6.21 -8.52 0.65
N VAL A 48 -5.09 -8.69 1.38
CA VAL A 48 -4.75 -7.88 2.57
C VAL A 48 -4.48 -6.43 2.19
N GLU A 49 -3.72 -6.20 1.11
CA GLU A 49 -3.46 -4.87 0.59
C GLU A 49 -4.77 -4.15 0.22
N ILE A 50 -5.69 -4.84 -0.48
CA ILE A 50 -6.99 -4.31 -0.87
C ILE A 50 -7.86 -4.00 0.35
N GLU A 51 -7.84 -4.85 1.37
CA GLU A 51 -8.74 -4.72 2.53
C GLU A 51 -8.28 -3.65 3.52
N HIS A 52 -6.97 -3.52 3.73
CA HIS A 52 -6.44 -2.73 4.85
C HIS A 52 -5.61 -1.53 4.43
N PHE A 53 -4.93 -1.59 3.28
CA PHE A 53 -3.89 -0.61 2.99
C PHE A 53 -4.43 0.74 2.48
N ASP A 54 -5.67 0.76 1.97
CA ASP A 54 -6.34 2.00 1.54
C ASP A 54 -6.49 3.01 2.67
N ALA A 55 -6.81 2.55 3.89
CA ALA A 55 -6.96 3.41 5.06
C ALA A 55 -5.62 4.01 5.50
N GLU A 56 -4.57 3.18 5.57
CA GLU A 56 -3.21 3.60 5.95
C GLU A 56 -2.66 4.64 4.97
N ARG A 57 -2.89 4.46 3.66
CA ARG A 57 -2.50 5.45 2.63
C ARG A 57 -3.24 6.78 2.79
N ALA A 58 -4.51 6.75 3.15
CA ALA A 58 -5.29 7.97 3.38
C ALA A 58 -4.79 8.74 4.59
N VAL A 59 -4.45 8.05 5.69
CA VAL A 59 -3.82 8.64 6.88
C VAL A 59 -2.48 9.27 6.52
N PHE A 60 -1.61 8.53 5.82
CA PHE A 60 -0.32 9.05 5.35
C PHE A 60 -0.47 10.32 4.50
N ALA A 61 -1.39 10.32 3.53
CA ALA A 61 -1.62 11.47 2.66
C ALA A 61 -2.07 12.72 3.45
N ALA A 62 -2.95 12.54 4.43
CA ALA A 62 -3.39 13.60 5.33
C ALA A 62 -2.25 14.13 6.20
N ASP A 63 -1.47 13.24 6.82
CA ASP A 63 -0.35 13.59 7.70
C ASP A 63 0.75 14.36 6.97
N VAL A 64 1.07 13.97 5.73
CA VAL A 64 2.03 14.70 4.89
C VAL A 64 1.48 16.06 4.52
N ALA A 65 0.20 16.15 4.13
CA ALA A 65 -0.43 17.44 3.83
C ALA A 65 -0.43 18.39 5.05
N ASP A 66 -0.73 17.88 6.25
CA ASP A 66 -0.68 18.63 7.50
C ASP A 66 0.74 19.12 7.81
N ALA A 67 1.74 18.25 7.63
CA ALA A 67 3.15 18.61 7.84
C ALA A 67 3.61 19.71 6.86
N VAL A 68 3.19 19.64 5.59
CA VAL A 68 3.48 20.68 4.60
C VAL A 68 2.82 22.01 4.97
N GLN A 69 1.56 21.99 5.42
CA GLN A 69 0.85 23.19 5.86
C GLN A 69 1.51 23.82 7.10
N ALA A 70 1.86 23.00 8.09
CA ALA A 70 2.50 23.45 9.33
C ALA A 70 3.90 24.05 9.10
N ALA A 71 4.62 23.59 8.07
CA ALA A 71 5.91 24.16 7.68
C ALA A 71 5.81 25.60 7.16
N GLY A 72 4.61 26.06 6.78
CA GLY A 72 4.38 27.44 6.37
C GLY A 72 5.08 27.85 5.08
N LEU A 73 5.34 26.89 4.17
CA LEU A 73 6.02 27.11 2.89
C LEU A 73 4.98 27.37 1.79
N PRO A 74 4.73 28.63 1.35
CA PRO A 74 3.61 28.97 0.47
C PRO A 74 3.69 28.28 -0.90
N ALA A 75 4.91 28.06 -1.40
CA ALA A 75 5.16 27.37 -2.67
C ALA A 75 4.66 25.91 -2.66
N LEU A 76 4.55 25.28 -1.49
CA LEU A 76 4.10 23.90 -1.33
C LEU A 76 2.60 23.79 -1.00
N ALA A 77 1.90 24.90 -0.77
CA ALA A 77 0.48 24.88 -0.42
C ALA A 77 -0.39 24.16 -1.48
N PRO A 78 -0.18 24.34 -2.80
CA PRO A 78 -0.93 23.59 -3.81
C PRO A 78 -0.70 22.07 -3.73
N LEU A 79 0.53 21.63 -3.39
CA LEU A 79 0.87 20.23 -3.21
C LEU A 79 0.15 19.64 -2.00
N ALA A 80 0.09 20.35 -0.88
CA ALA A 80 -0.65 19.91 0.30
C ALA A 80 -2.14 19.68 0.01
N THR A 81 -2.77 20.58 -0.75
CA THR A 81 -4.17 20.41 -1.17
C THR A 81 -4.36 19.18 -2.06
N ARG A 82 -3.47 18.97 -3.03
CA ARG A 82 -3.52 17.78 -3.91
C ARG A 82 -3.31 16.48 -3.14
N LEU A 83 -2.36 16.44 -2.21
CA LEU A 83 -2.12 15.29 -1.34
C LEU A 83 -3.36 14.91 -0.54
N ARG A 84 -4.02 15.89 0.11
CA ARG A 84 -5.23 15.63 0.90
C ARG A 84 -6.41 15.12 0.06
N GLY A 85 -6.48 15.54 -1.21
CA GLY A 85 -7.55 15.12 -2.13
C GLY A 85 -7.30 13.79 -2.84
N THR A 86 -6.14 13.15 -2.65
CA THR A 86 -5.74 11.97 -3.41
C THR A 86 -5.87 10.70 -2.58
N SER A 87 -6.65 9.73 -3.06
CA SER A 87 -6.79 8.39 -2.46
C SER A 87 -6.12 7.29 -3.28
N ALA A 88 -5.86 7.53 -4.57
CA ALA A 88 -5.26 6.56 -5.47
C ALA A 88 -3.73 6.46 -5.26
N ALA A 89 -3.21 5.24 -5.18
CA ALA A 89 -1.81 4.97 -4.85
C ALA A 89 -0.82 5.58 -5.84
N ALA A 90 -1.02 5.39 -7.15
CA ALA A 90 -0.09 5.90 -8.16
C ALA A 90 -0.01 7.44 -8.18
N PRO A 91 -1.13 8.19 -8.26
CA PRO A 91 -1.08 9.66 -8.14
C PRO A 91 -0.50 10.15 -6.80
N LEU A 92 -0.73 9.43 -5.71
CA LEU A 92 -0.13 9.77 -4.41
C LEU A 92 1.40 9.64 -4.44
N GLY A 93 1.92 8.57 -5.06
CA GLY A 93 3.36 8.39 -5.26
C GLY A 93 3.98 9.54 -6.06
N ASP A 94 3.36 9.93 -7.16
CA ASP A 94 3.81 11.06 -8.00
C ASP A 94 3.87 12.37 -7.20
N LEU A 95 2.83 12.65 -6.40
CA LEU A 95 2.77 13.85 -5.55
C LEU A 95 3.87 13.87 -4.47
N VAL A 96 4.16 12.72 -3.87
CA VAL A 96 5.22 12.60 -2.86
C VAL A 96 6.59 12.80 -3.51
N CYS A 97 6.82 12.26 -4.70
CA CYS A 97 8.04 12.52 -5.47
C CYS A 97 8.19 14.01 -5.80
N GLU A 98 7.13 14.65 -6.32
CA GLU A 98 7.10 16.08 -6.63
C GLU A 98 7.44 16.93 -5.38
N LEU A 99 6.86 16.57 -4.22
CA LEU A 99 7.17 17.22 -2.93
C LEU A 99 8.64 17.04 -2.53
N LEU A 100 9.16 15.81 -2.59
CA LEU A 100 10.55 15.54 -2.19
C LEU A 100 11.57 16.25 -3.08
N ASP A 101 11.28 16.37 -4.38
CA ASP A 101 12.12 17.10 -5.31
C ASP A 101 12.08 18.61 -5.06
N ALA A 102 10.90 19.18 -4.79
CA ALA A 102 10.76 20.59 -4.40
C ALA A 102 11.53 20.89 -3.10
N LEU A 103 11.42 20.02 -2.09
CA LEU A 103 12.14 20.16 -0.82
C LEU A 103 13.66 19.96 -0.96
N ARG A 104 14.10 19.18 -1.94
CA ARG A 104 15.54 19.00 -2.24
C ARG A 104 16.13 20.25 -2.89
N ALA A 105 15.35 20.94 -3.72
CA ALA A 105 15.79 22.14 -4.42
C ALA A 105 15.83 23.39 -3.51
N ASP A 106 15.06 23.41 -2.42
CA ASP A 106 15.02 24.52 -1.47
C ASP A 106 16.14 24.42 -0.42
N PRO A 107 17.08 25.39 -0.36
CA PRO A 107 18.18 25.39 0.61
C PRO A 107 17.76 25.76 2.03
N ALA A 108 16.51 26.16 2.27
CA ALA A 108 16.05 26.56 3.59
C ALA A 108 16.13 25.41 4.61
N PRO A 109 16.58 25.67 5.86
CA PRO A 109 16.62 24.65 6.92
C PRO A 109 15.25 23.99 7.20
N GLY A 110 14.17 24.74 7.01
CA GLY A 110 12.80 24.24 7.13
C GLY A 110 12.48 23.17 6.09
N ALA A 111 12.96 23.31 4.86
CA ALA A 111 12.77 22.33 3.79
C ALA A 111 13.50 21.02 4.09
N ALA A 112 14.74 21.09 4.60
CA ALA A 112 15.50 19.91 5.02
C ALA A 112 14.80 19.16 6.18
N THR A 113 14.28 19.89 7.16
CA THR A 113 13.53 19.33 8.30
C THR A 113 12.25 18.63 7.82
N LEU A 114 11.46 19.30 6.99
CA LEU A 114 10.22 18.74 6.44
C LEU A 114 10.52 17.50 5.57
N ARG A 115 11.57 17.54 4.75
CA ARG A 115 12.00 16.38 3.94
C ARG A 115 12.29 15.16 4.81
N GLY A 116 13.03 15.33 5.91
CA GLY A 116 13.30 14.26 6.87
C GLY A 116 12.01 13.72 7.50
N ALA A 117 11.06 14.61 7.84
CA ALA A 117 9.77 14.22 8.41
C ALA A 117 8.87 13.44 7.42
N VAL A 118 8.92 13.77 6.12
CA VAL A 118 8.22 13.02 5.05
C VAL A 118 8.86 11.66 4.85
N GLN A 119 10.20 11.59 4.80
CA GLN A 119 10.94 10.33 4.65
C GLN A 119 10.69 9.37 5.82
N ALA A 120 10.63 9.88 7.05
CA ALA A 120 10.30 9.07 8.22
C ALA A 120 8.88 8.49 8.14
N ARG A 121 7.91 9.26 7.64
CA ARG A 121 6.53 8.78 7.43
C ARG A 121 6.44 7.71 6.34
N LEU A 122 7.21 7.86 5.27
CA LEU A 122 7.31 6.83 4.23
C LEU A 122 7.88 5.52 4.77
N ALA A 123 8.94 5.61 5.57
CA ALA A 123 9.51 4.43 6.24
C ALA A 123 8.48 3.75 7.15
N HIS A 124 7.76 4.54 7.96
CA HIS A 124 6.72 4.01 8.84
C HIS A 124 5.56 3.35 8.07
N LEU A 125 5.12 3.95 6.95
CA LEU A 125 4.09 3.35 6.10
C LEU A 125 4.53 2.00 5.53
N ALA A 126 5.80 1.90 5.09
CA ALA A 126 6.35 0.65 4.58
C ALA A 126 6.47 -0.42 5.69
N ASP A 127 6.92 -0.04 6.89
CA ASP A 127 6.96 -0.95 8.04
C ASP A 127 5.55 -1.45 8.38
N ARG A 128 4.55 -0.56 8.35
CA ARG A 128 3.15 -0.90 8.61
C ARG A 128 2.57 -1.85 7.57
N GLU A 129 2.91 -1.66 6.30
CA GLU A 129 2.53 -2.58 5.22
C GLU A 129 3.06 -3.99 5.49
N VAL A 130 4.34 -4.10 5.88
CA VAL A 130 4.97 -5.39 6.20
C VAL A 130 4.32 -6.04 7.42
N GLU A 131 4.01 -5.27 8.47
CA GLU A 131 3.29 -5.76 9.65
C GLU A 131 1.91 -6.32 9.29
N LEU A 132 1.11 -5.58 8.52
CA LEU A 132 -0.22 -6.01 8.09
C LEU A 132 -0.16 -7.30 7.26
N LEU A 133 0.82 -7.41 6.36
CA LEU A 133 1.07 -8.63 5.60
C LEU A 133 1.48 -9.80 6.50
N ALA A 134 2.34 -9.57 7.49
CA ALA A 134 2.77 -10.60 8.44
C ALA A 134 1.60 -11.10 9.30
N ASP A 135 0.81 -10.19 9.88
CA ASP A 135 -0.36 -10.49 10.70
C ASP A 135 -1.37 -11.36 9.93
N ALA A 136 -1.62 -11.01 8.66
CA ALA A 136 -2.53 -11.78 7.82
C ALA A 136 -1.96 -13.15 7.39
N ILE A 137 -0.63 -13.27 7.27
CA ILE A 137 0.01 -14.58 7.06
C ILE A 137 -0.21 -15.47 8.27
N GLU A 138 -0.02 -14.94 9.48
CA GLU A 138 -0.18 -15.66 10.74
C GLU A 138 -1.64 -16.03 11.02
N ALA A 139 -2.58 -15.09 10.84
CA ALA A 139 -4.01 -15.33 11.02
C ALA A 139 -4.54 -16.44 10.10
N GLY A 140 -4.04 -16.51 8.85
CA GLY A 140 -4.39 -17.57 7.91
C GLY A 140 -3.62 -18.89 8.06
N ARG A 141 -2.90 -19.09 9.18
CA ARG A 141 -2.32 -20.40 9.59
C ARG A 141 -3.12 -21.08 10.70
N GLY A 142 -4.10 -20.38 11.30
CA GLY A 142 -5.03 -20.90 12.30
C GLY A 142 -6.19 -21.69 11.72
#